data_AF-A0A1P8WSJ5-F1
#
_entry.id   AF-A0A1P8WSJ5-F1
#
_cell.length_a   1.000
_cell.length_b   1.000
_cell.length_c   1.000
_cell.angle_alpha   90.00
_cell.angle_beta   90.00
_cell.angle_gamma   90.00
#
_symmetry.space_group_name_H-M   'P 1'
#
loop_
_entity.id
_entity.type
_entity.pdbx_description
1 polymer ?
#
loop_
_entity_poly.entity_id
_entity_poly.type
_entity_poly.pdbx_seq_one_letter_code
_entity_poly.pdbx_strand_id
1 'polypeptide(L)'
;MSTASEIVSTPTDSPVVNIAAYKFVRLEKLEQRRSELRDLVERCDLRGTILLSPEGINLFLAGLREPMDEFLATIRRDPAFADLEVKESLSEYQPFTRMLIKIKSEIIAFGVEGVDPINRSSPKLPALELKKWLDEGRPVHLLDTRNDYEIEVGTFENAIPAGVDNFRDFPDAVARLPERLKDEPVVMFCTGGIRCEKAGPYMEQAGFQKVFQLEGGILKYFEECGGDHYDGDCFVFDQRVAVDPTLQETEHTQCYVCQEVVSPEDQQSERYEAGVSCPRCYREPDEIMADRLKDRNAQLQKIISPLPGSQPYFNKRPLNVPQRFDGYTLLNFVAEWHPQVDRDEWRRKIESSEIVPGERHGRRRRKKSPPPETLPLSPDRVVRGGERFENLLPGTVEPDVSNAIEVVFEDDQFVVINKPAPLPLHASGRFNRNTLHYILDQLYRPEHPLIVHRLDANTSGVLVLCRKRNVAKVVQPQFEKRTVSKTYLARVIGHPTDDAFECDAPISSRPGESGLRLIDEADGLTASTQFEVLHRCDDGSTVLKVTPLTGRTNQIRLHLWHLGYPIMGDPAYLSDGETGRNFTLGTDDPPMCLHAWKIALHDRNGELREFSVPPPAWSNQPERSSE
;
A
#
# COMPACT_ATOMS: atom_id res chain seq x y z
N MET A 1 -1.05 -11.97 4.23
CA MET A 1 -1.53 -13.25 3.67
C MET A 1 -2.91 -13.54 4.22
N SER A 2 -3.90 -12.74 3.80
CA SER A 2 -5.26 -13.24 3.66
C SER A 2 -5.23 -13.85 2.28
N THR A 3 -5.42 -15.16 2.18
CA THR A 3 -5.61 -15.82 0.89
C THR A 3 -6.68 -15.03 0.14
N ALA A 4 -6.36 -14.57 -1.07
CA ALA A 4 -7.38 -14.20 -2.01
C ALA A 4 -8.32 -15.41 -2.06
N SER A 5 -9.58 -15.20 -1.67
CA SER A 5 -10.59 -16.23 -1.81
C SER A 5 -10.60 -16.57 -3.29
N GLU A 6 -10.07 -17.74 -3.64
CA GLU A 6 -10.34 -18.35 -4.93
C GLU A 6 -11.86 -18.32 -5.07
N ILE A 7 -12.36 -17.52 -6.01
CA ILE A 7 -13.74 -17.58 -6.42
C ILE A 7 -13.79 -18.85 -7.26
N VAL A 8 -13.83 -20.01 -6.59
CA VAL A 8 -13.95 -21.30 -7.26
C VAL A 8 -15.35 -21.34 -7.84
N SER A 9 -15.46 -21.14 -9.16
CA SER A 9 -16.66 -21.38 -9.94
C SER A 9 -17.04 -22.84 -9.77
N THR A 10 -18.09 -23.13 -8.99
CA THR A 10 -18.53 -24.51 -8.78
C THR A 10 -19.18 -25.05 -10.07
N PRO A 11 -18.73 -26.20 -10.60
CA PRO A 11 -19.36 -26.85 -11.73
C PRO A 11 -20.84 -27.12 -11.48
N THR A 12 -21.68 -26.97 -12.50
CA THR A 12 -23.11 -27.29 -12.42
C THR A 12 -23.39 -28.70 -12.93
N ASP A 13 -24.39 -29.40 -12.36
CA ASP A 13 -24.82 -30.75 -12.79
C ASP A 13 -25.37 -30.80 -14.24
N SER A 14 -25.55 -29.64 -14.88
CA SER A 14 -25.98 -29.50 -16.27
C SER A 14 -25.20 -28.38 -16.94
N PRO A 15 -24.89 -28.48 -18.25
CA PRO A 15 -24.13 -27.48 -18.95
C PRO A 15 -24.86 -26.13 -18.94
N VAL A 16 -24.11 -25.06 -18.67
CA VAL A 16 -24.58 -23.67 -18.76
C VAL A 16 -24.53 -23.24 -20.23
N VAL A 17 -25.61 -22.61 -20.67
CA VAL A 17 -25.74 -22.04 -22.01
C VAL A 17 -25.35 -20.58 -21.94
N ASN A 18 -24.37 -20.19 -22.74
CA ASN A 18 -23.92 -18.82 -22.91
C ASN A 18 -24.44 -18.30 -24.22
N ILE A 19 -25.14 -17.17 -24.18
CA ILE A 19 -25.65 -16.49 -25.37
C ILE A 19 -24.99 -15.13 -25.56
N ALA A 20 -24.68 -14.82 -26.81
CA ALA A 20 -24.28 -13.49 -27.26
C ALA A 20 -25.20 -13.04 -28.39
N ALA A 21 -25.79 -11.84 -28.25
CA ALA A 21 -26.67 -11.28 -29.26
C ALA A 21 -26.61 -9.76 -29.26
N TYR A 22 -26.83 -9.15 -30.41
CA TYR A 22 -27.03 -7.72 -30.53
C TYR A 22 -28.04 -7.42 -31.61
N LYS A 23 -28.65 -6.25 -31.54
CA LYS A 23 -29.53 -5.75 -32.60
C LYS A 23 -29.55 -4.24 -32.61
N PHE A 24 -29.25 -3.66 -33.77
CA PHE A 24 -29.49 -2.26 -34.05
C PHE A 24 -30.96 -2.07 -34.42
N VAL A 25 -31.70 -1.39 -33.55
CA VAL A 25 -33.12 -1.08 -33.72
C VAL A 25 -33.43 0.15 -32.89
N ARG A 26 -34.22 1.08 -33.41
CA ARG A 26 -34.54 2.29 -32.66
C ARG A 26 -35.41 1.95 -31.46
N LEU A 27 -34.90 2.22 -30.27
CA LEU A 27 -35.58 1.93 -29.01
C LEU A 27 -35.99 3.21 -28.29
N GLU A 28 -37.23 3.22 -27.84
CA GLU A 28 -37.78 4.26 -26.96
C GLU A 28 -38.08 3.67 -25.58
N LYS A 29 -38.33 4.56 -24.60
CA LYS A 29 -38.71 4.17 -23.22
C LYS A 29 -37.70 3.20 -22.58
N LEU A 30 -36.41 3.47 -22.74
CA LEU A 30 -35.32 2.58 -22.29
C LEU A 30 -35.40 2.22 -20.80
N GLU A 31 -35.86 3.14 -19.96
CA GLU A 31 -36.05 2.90 -18.52
C GLU A 31 -37.12 1.85 -18.23
N GLN A 32 -38.24 1.89 -18.96
CA GLN A 32 -39.29 0.88 -18.85
C GLN A 32 -38.77 -0.48 -19.33
N ARG A 33 -38.14 -0.51 -20.52
CA ARG A 33 -37.54 -1.73 -21.09
C ARG A 33 -36.50 -2.35 -20.16
N ARG A 34 -35.69 -1.53 -19.49
CA ARG A 34 -34.72 -1.98 -18.48
C ARG A 34 -35.40 -2.67 -17.31
N SER A 35 -36.53 -2.15 -16.84
CA SER A 35 -37.31 -2.76 -15.76
C SER A 35 -37.88 -4.10 -16.20
N GLU A 36 -38.53 -4.15 -17.36
CA GLU A 36 -39.14 -5.37 -17.91
C GLU A 36 -38.10 -6.48 -18.14
N LEU A 37 -36.93 -6.13 -18.69
CA LEU A 37 -35.83 -7.07 -18.87
C LEU A 37 -35.24 -7.54 -17.54
N ARG A 38 -35.19 -6.67 -16.52
CA ARG A 38 -34.72 -7.04 -15.17
C ARG A 38 -35.62 -8.11 -14.56
N ASP A 39 -36.93 -7.89 -14.60
CA ASP A 39 -37.91 -8.83 -14.05
C ASP A 39 -37.88 -10.17 -14.82
N LEU A 40 -37.62 -10.12 -16.13
CA LEU A 40 -37.47 -11.32 -16.97
C LEU A 40 -36.21 -12.11 -16.62
N VAL A 41 -35.03 -11.48 -16.58
CA VAL A 41 -33.77 -12.21 -16.28
C VAL A 41 -33.73 -12.71 -14.84
N GLU A 42 -34.33 -11.98 -13.89
CA GLU A 42 -34.43 -12.42 -12.49
C GLU A 42 -35.34 -13.63 -12.35
N ARG A 43 -36.48 -13.65 -13.07
CA ARG A 43 -37.36 -14.83 -13.12
C ARG A 43 -36.69 -16.05 -13.74
N CYS A 44 -35.89 -15.85 -14.79
CA CYS A 44 -35.18 -16.93 -15.48
C CYS A 44 -33.82 -17.29 -14.82
N ASP A 45 -33.47 -16.68 -13.68
CA ASP A 45 -32.17 -16.83 -12.99
C ASP A 45 -30.95 -16.74 -13.92
N LEU A 46 -31.00 -15.79 -14.86
CA LEU A 46 -29.90 -15.54 -15.80
C LEU A 46 -28.93 -14.50 -15.24
N ARG A 47 -27.64 -14.71 -15.52
CA ARG A 47 -26.58 -13.74 -15.20
C ARG A 47 -25.89 -13.29 -16.48
N GLY A 48 -25.23 -12.13 -16.42
CA GLY A 48 -24.64 -11.54 -17.62
C GLY A 48 -24.76 -10.03 -17.68
N THR A 49 -24.67 -9.50 -18.88
CA THR A 49 -24.79 -8.07 -19.17
C THR A 49 -25.77 -7.83 -20.31
N ILE A 50 -26.72 -6.92 -20.12
CA ILE A 50 -27.54 -6.33 -21.18
C ILE A 50 -27.25 -4.83 -21.24
N LEU A 51 -26.91 -4.34 -22.43
CA LEU A 51 -26.78 -2.94 -22.76
C LEU A 51 -27.97 -2.51 -23.61
N LEU A 52 -28.66 -1.47 -23.15
CA LEU A 52 -29.72 -0.78 -23.89
C LEU A 52 -29.23 0.61 -24.29
N SER A 53 -29.57 1.04 -25.49
CA SER A 53 -29.36 2.41 -25.95
C SER A 53 -30.47 2.81 -26.92
N PRO A 54 -30.59 4.09 -27.30
CA PRO A 54 -31.55 4.51 -28.32
C PRO A 54 -31.37 3.81 -29.67
N GLU A 55 -30.16 3.32 -29.96
CA GLU A 55 -29.80 2.62 -31.21
C GLU A 55 -29.99 1.09 -31.15
N GLY A 56 -30.29 0.50 -29.99
CA GLY A 56 -30.55 -0.95 -29.92
C GLY A 56 -30.22 -1.64 -28.59
N ILE A 57 -29.97 -2.94 -28.70
CA ILE A 57 -29.63 -3.84 -27.59
C ILE A 57 -28.35 -4.64 -27.89
N ASN A 58 -27.53 -4.90 -26.87
CA ASN A 58 -26.41 -5.84 -26.92
C ASN A 58 -26.41 -6.65 -25.61
N LEU A 59 -26.33 -7.97 -25.69
CA LEU A 59 -26.44 -8.84 -24.53
C LEU A 59 -25.45 -10.00 -24.58
N PHE A 60 -24.96 -10.33 -23.39
CA PHE A 60 -24.25 -11.56 -23.05
C PHE A 60 -24.95 -12.14 -21.82
N LEU A 61 -25.57 -13.31 -21.94
CA LEU A 61 -26.30 -13.94 -20.83
C LEU A 61 -25.88 -15.40 -20.70
N ALA A 62 -25.91 -15.92 -19.47
CA ALA A 62 -25.67 -17.32 -19.22
C ALA A 62 -26.63 -17.88 -18.16
N GLY A 63 -27.06 -19.12 -18.38
CA GLY A 63 -27.92 -19.87 -17.47
C GLY A 63 -28.25 -21.25 -18.01
N LEU A 64 -29.18 -21.94 -17.35
CA LEU A 64 -29.63 -23.27 -17.82
C LEU A 64 -30.45 -23.15 -19.10
N ARG A 65 -30.51 -24.24 -19.88
CA ARG A 65 -31.21 -24.30 -21.18
C ARG A 65 -32.68 -23.89 -21.10
N GLU A 66 -33.47 -24.51 -20.22
CA GLU A 66 -34.91 -24.23 -20.13
C GLU A 66 -35.21 -22.75 -19.80
N PRO A 67 -34.58 -22.12 -18.78
CA PRO A 67 -34.75 -20.68 -18.53
C PRO A 67 -34.25 -19.79 -19.67
N MET A 68 -33.17 -20.18 -20.36
CA MET A 68 -32.67 -19.44 -21.52
C MET A 68 -33.71 -19.44 -22.66
N ASP A 69 -34.31 -20.58 -22.94
CA ASP A 69 -35.34 -20.71 -23.96
C ASP A 69 -36.61 -19.91 -23.59
N GLU A 70 -36.99 -19.85 -22.30
CA GLU A 70 -38.07 -18.97 -21.82
C GLU A 70 -37.73 -17.49 -22.05
N PHE A 71 -36.50 -17.07 -21.71
CA PHE A 71 -36.02 -15.72 -21.94
C PHE A 71 -36.12 -15.35 -23.43
N LEU A 72 -35.59 -16.21 -24.31
CA LEU A 72 -35.59 -16.00 -25.75
C LEU A 72 -37.01 -15.97 -26.35
N ALA A 73 -37.87 -16.88 -25.90
CA ALA A 73 -39.27 -16.89 -26.33
C ALA A 73 -40.02 -15.63 -25.87
N THR A 74 -39.68 -15.09 -24.70
CA THR A 74 -40.34 -13.89 -24.16
C THR A 74 -39.83 -12.61 -24.83
N ILE A 75 -38.51 -12.44 -24.97
CA ILE A 75 -37.93 -11.23 -25.58
C ILE A 75 -38.35 -11.09 -27.05
N ARG A 76 -38.46 -12.21 -27.80
CA ARG A 76 -38.92 -12.23 -29.19
C ARG A 76 -40.41 -11.91 -29.38
N ARG A 77 -41.19 -11.75 -28.30
CA ARG A 77 -42.56 -11.22 -28.40
C ARG A 77 -42.58 -9.70 -28.60
N ASP A 78 -41.50 -9.01 -28.24
CA ASP A 78 -41.34 -7.60 -28.58
C ASP A 78 -41.07 -7.49 -30.09
N PRO A 79 -41.88 -6.73 -30.86
CA PRO A 79 -41.64 -6.53 -32.29
C PRO A 79 -40.23 -6.02 -32.61
N ALA A 80 -39.59 -5.27 -31.70
CA ALA A 80 -38.24 -4.79 -31.88
C ALA A 80 -37.20 -5.94 -31.87
N PHE A 81 -37.50 -7.08 -31.25
CA PHE A 81 -36.57 -8.19 -31.02
C PHE A 81 -37.06 -9.53 -31.58
N ALA A 82 -38.12 -9.56 -32.40
CA ALA A 82 -38.73 -10.80 -32.91
C ALA A 82 -37.76 -11.71 -33.67
N ASP A 83 -36.89 -11.10 -34.47
CA ASP A 83 -35.81 -11.68 -35.27
C ASP A 83 -34.43 -11.51 -34.61
N LEU A 84 -34.37 -11.41 -33.27
CA LEU A 84 -33.08 -11.40 -32.57
C LEU A 84 -32.34 -12.73 -32.78
N GLU A 85 -31.26 -12.66 -33.56
CA GLU A 85 -30.32 -13.75 -33.77
C GLU A 85 -29.39 -13.89 -32.55
N VAL A 86 -29.15 -15.13 -32.17
CA VAL A 86 -28.42 -15.47 -30.94
C VAL A 86 -27.37 -16.50 -31.28
N LYS A 87 -26.17 -16.31 -30.73
CA LYS A 87 -25.08 -17.28 -30.82
C LYS A 87 -24.94 -17.97 -29.49
N GLU A 88 -24.77 -19.28 -29.52
CA GLU A 88 -24.69 -20.10 -28.32
C GLU A 88 -23.31 -20.74 -28.18
N SER A 89 -22.86 -20.88 -26.94
CA SER A 89 -21.70 -21.68 -26.54
C SER A 89 -21.98 -22.30 -25.18
N LEU A 90 -21.28 -23.37 -24.83
CA LEU A 90 -21.48 -24.10 -23.59
C LEU A 90 -20.35 -23.82 -22.60
N SER A 91 -20.66 -23.90 -21.29
CA SER A 91 -19.67 -23.90 -20.22
C SER A 91 -20.10 -24.83 -19.09
N GLU A 92 -19.14 -25.37 -18.34
CA GLU A 92 -19.42 -26.28 -17.21
C GLU A 92 -19.84 -25.53 -15.93
N TYR A 93 -19.67 -24.22 -15.91
CA TYR A 93 -20.00 -23.33 -14.80
C TYR A 93 -20.65 -22.04 -15.30
N GLN A 94 -21.17 -21.24 -14.37
CA GLN A 94 -21.79 -19.94 -14.63
C GLN A 94 -20.71 -18.83 -14.74
N PRO A 95 -20.39 -18.29 -15.94
CA PRO A 95 -19.23 -17.40 -16.12
C PRO A 95 -19.50 -15.94 -15.76
N PHE A 96 -20.72 -15.62 -15.31
CA PHE A 96 -21.05 -14.29 -14.79
C PHE A 96 -21.36 -14.33 -13.30
N THR A 97 -20.62 -13.53 -12.53
CA THR A 97 -20.83 -13.41 -11.08
C THR A 97 -22.14 -12.70 -10.71
N ARG A 98 -22.65 -11.83 -11.58
CA ARG A 98 -23.86 -11.03 -11.35
C ARG A 98 -24.52 -10.63 -12.67
N MET A 99 -25.80 -10.26 -12.58
CA MET A 99 -26.54 -9.66 -13.69
C MET A 99 -26.37 -8.13 -13.72
N LEU A 100 -26.12 -7.56 -14.89
CA LEU A 100 -25.99 -6.12 -15.13
C LEU A 100 -26.88 -5.68 -16.30
N ILE A 101 -27.79 -4.74 -16.06
CA ILE A 101 -28.56 -4.10 -17.15
C ILE A 101 -28.28 -2.60 -17.13
N LYS A 102 -27.62 -2.10 -18.16
CA LYS A 102 -27.16 -0.71 -18.24
C LYS A 102 -27.77 0.01 -19.45
N ILE A 103 -28.16 1.25 -19.24
CA ILE A 103 -28.51 2.16 -20.35
C ILE A 103 -27.23 2.93 -20.71
N LYS A 104 -26.93 2.99 -22.01
CA LYS A 104 -25.75 3.65 -22.59
C LYS A 104 -26.20 4.57 -23.73
N SER A 105 -25.31 5.48 -24.14
CA SER A 105 -25.52 6.28 -25.35
C SER A 105 -25.52 5.40 -26.61
N GLU A 106 -24.66 4.38 -26.61
CA GLU A 106 -24.45 3.44 -27.70
C GLU A 106 -24.34 2.01 -27.14
N ILE A 107 -24.80 1.00 -27.89
CA ILE A 107 -24.61 -0.42 -27.52
C ILE A 107 -23.20 -0.93 -27.78
N ILE A 108 -22.46 -0.23 -28.64
CA ILE A 108 -21.02 -0.34 -28.84
C ILE A 108 -20.47 1.08 -29.04
N ALA A 109 -19.60 1.52 -28.14
CA ALA A 109 -19.12 2.90 -28.14
C ALA A 109 -18.17 3.15 -29.31
N PHE A 110 -18.61 3.97 -30.27
CA PHE A 110 -17.80 4.37 -31.43
C PHE A 110 -17.39 5.84 -31.38
N GLY A 111 -18.19 6.70 -30.73
CA GLY A 111 -17.82 8.09 -30.45
C GLY A 111 -17.89 9.05 -31.64
N VAL A 112 -18.39 8.60 -32.80
CA VAL A 112 -18.60 9.42 -34.01
C VAL A 112 -20.08 9.55 -34.31
N GLU A 113 -20.57 10.79 -34.43
CA GLU A 113 -21.93 11.08 -34.86
C GLU A 113 -22.09 10.87 -36.37
N GLY A 114 -23.24 10.35 -36.81
CA GLY A 114 -23.58 10.22 -38.24
C GLY A 114 -23.34 8.84 -38.87
N VAL A 115 -22.86 7.86 -38.11
CA VAL A 115 -22.86 6.45 -38.53
C VAL A 115 -24.25 5.86 -38.24
N ASP A 116 -24.92 5.38 -39.29
CA ASP A 116 -26.27 4.79 -39.21
C ASP A 116 -26.24 3.29 -39.53
N PRO A 117 -25.91 2.44 -38.53
CA PRO A 117 -25.84 0.99 -38.72
C PRO A 117 -27.22 0.35 -38.98
N ILE A 118 -28.32 1.06 -38.74
CA ILE A 118 -29.68 0.54 -38.97
C ILE A 118 -30.00 0.54 -40.47
N ASN A 119 -29.67 1.62 -41.18
CA ASN A 119 -30.07 1.80 -42.58
C ASN A 119 -28.92 1.66 -43.59
N ARG A 120 -27.67 1.71 -43.14
CA ARG A 120 -26.49 1.70 -44.01
C ARG A 120 -25.43 0.77 -43.45
N SER A 121 -25.71 -0.53 -43.40
CA SER A 121 -24.72 -1.54 -43.04
C SER A 121 -23.94 -1.99 -44.27
N SER A 122 -22.63 -2.18 -44.14
CA SER A 122 -21.77 -2.67 -45.23
C SER A 122 -22.10 -4.12 -45.62
N PRO A 123 -21.80 -4.54 -46.86
CA PRO A 123 -22.04 -5.90 -47.34
C PRO A 123 -21.52 -6.99 -46.38
N LYS A 124 -22.38 -7.95 -46.04
CA LYS A 124 -22.02 -9.10 -45.20
C LYS A 124 -21.46 -10.23 -46.07
N LEU A 125 -20.35 -10.82 -45.64
CA LEU A 125 -19.70 -11.96 -46.28
C LEU A 125 -19.88 -13.21 -45.39
N PRO A 126 -20.57 -14.26 -45.86
CA PRO A 126 -20.73 -15.50 -45.10
C PRO A 126 -19.39 -16.16 -44.78
N ALA A 127 -19.30 -16.87 -43.65
CA ALA A 127 -18.06 -17.50 -43.19
C ALA A 127 -17.49 -18.51 -44.20
N LEU A 128 -18.32 -19.41 -44.72
CA LEU A 128 -17.94 -20.38 -45.76
C LEU A 128 -17.46 -19.70 -47.06
N GLU A 129 -18.00 -18.53 -47.39
CA GLU A 129 -17.58 -17.79 -48.57
C GLU A 129 -16.21 -17.12 -48.34
N LEU A 130 -15.99 -16.52 -47.17
CA LEU A 130 -14.68 -16.00 -46.80
C LEU A 130 -13.62 -17.11 -46.81
N LYS A 131 -13.90 -18.24 -46.16
CA LYS A 131 -13.01 -19.40 -46.14
C LYS A 131 -12.62 -19.81 -47.55
N LYS A 132 -13.60 -19.90 -48.46
CA LYS A 132 -13.34 -20.21 -49.88
C LYS A 132 -12.41 -19.18 -50.53
N TRP A 133 -12.60 -17.87 -50.26
CA TRP A 133 -11.72 -16.84 -50.81
C TRP A 133 -10.28 -16.98 -50.32
N LEU A 134 -10.10 -17.35 -49.04
CA LEU A 134 -8.80 -17.60 -48.44
C LEU A 134 -8.14 -18.88 -48.99
N ASP A 135 -8.90 -19.98 -49.07
CA ASP A 135 -8.45 -21.26 -49.66
C ASP A 135 -7.98 -21.09 -51.12
N GLU A 136 -8.65 -20.23 -51.90
CA GLU A 136 -8.32 -19.93 -53.30
C GLU A 136 -7.15 -18.94 -53.45
N GLY A 137 -6.65 -18.35 -52.36
CA GLY A 137 -5.60 -17.33 -52.38
C GLY A 137 -6.04 -16.04 -53.09
N ARG A 138 -7.34 -15.69 -53.02
CA ARG A 138 -7.85 -14.46 -53.62
C ARG A 138 -7.23 -13.23 -52.95
N PRO A 139 -6.94 -12.15 -53.70
CA PRO A 139 -6.42 -10.92 -53.10
C PRO A 139 -7.52 -10.24 -52.27
N VAL A 140 -7.45 -10.41 -50.96
CA VAL A 140 -8.33 -9.82 -49.94
C VAL A 140 -7.51 -9.42 -48.72
N HIS A 141 -7.85 -8.31 -48.08
CA HIS A 141 -7.25 -7.89 -46.81
C HIS A 141 -8.22 -8.13 -45.67
N LEU A 142 -7.78 -8.86 -44.66
CA LEU A 142 -8.54 -9.02 -43.43
C LEU A 142 -8.18 -7.86 -42.48
N LEU A 143 -9.17 -7.16 -41.94
CA LEU A 143 -8.97 -6.07 -40.96
C LEU A 143 -9.59 -6.47 -39.62
N ASP A 144 -8.74 -6.66 -38.61
CA ASP A 144 -9.21 -6.92 -37.26
C ASP A 144 -9.61 -5.61 -36.59
N THR A 145 -10.89 -5.50 -36.23
CA THR A 145 -11.47 -4.32 -35.57
C THR A 145 -11.50 -4.46 -34.04
N ARG A 146 -10.90 -5.52 -33.52
CA ARG A 146 -10.78 -5.76 -32.08
C ARG A 146 -9.70 -4.89 -31.44
N ASN A 147 -9.69 -4.85 -30.11
CA ASN A 147 -8.64 -4.17 -29.36
C ASN A 147 -7.37 -5.04 -29.37
N ASP A 148 -6.21 -4.42 -29.18
CA ASP A 148 -4.92 -5.10 -29.31
C ASP A 148 -4.80 -6.34 -28.38
N TYR A 149 -5.28 -6.26 -27.14
CA TYR A 149 -5.29 -7.40 -26.21
C TYR A 149 -6.13 -8.61 -26.68
N GLU A 150 -7.12 -8.40 -27.56
CA GLU A 150 -7.93 -9.48 -28.13
C GLU A 150 -7.21 -10.17 -29.28
N ILE A 151 -6.36 -9.43 -30.00
CA ILE A 151 -5.56 -9.89 -31.15
C ILE A 151 -4.39 -10.74 -30.65
N GLU A 152 -3.81 -10.38 -29.50
CA GLU A 152 -2.74 -11.16 -28.86
C GLU A 152 -3.16 -12.59 -28.49
N VAL A 153 -4.47 -12.82 -28.23
CA VAL A 153 -5.02 -14.16 -27.97
C VAL A 153 -5.10 -15.00 -29.25
N GLY A 154 -5.30 -14.36 -30.39
CA GLY A 154 -5.40 -15.02 -31.69
C GLY A 154 -6.10 -14.13 -32.72
N THR A 155 -5.84 -14.36 -34.01
CA THR A 155 -6.40 -13.60 -35.14
C THR A 155 -6.28 -14.41 -36.44
N PHE A 156 -6.97 -13.97 -37.50
CA PHE A 156 -6.77 -14.54 -38.83
C PHE A 156 -5.34 -14.33 -39.36
N GLU A 157 -4.84 -15.32 -40.09
CA GLU A 157 -3.55 -15.26 -40.78
C GLU A 157 -3.47 -14.02 -41.69
N ASN A 158 -2.38 -13.28 -41.58
CA ASN A 158 -2.12 -12.05 -42.34
C ASN A 158 -3.16 -10.92 -42.13
N ALA A 159 -3.99 -10.99 -41.07
CA ALA A 159 -4.89 -9.90 -40.74
C ALA A 159 -4.12 -8.63 -40.36
N ILE A 160 -4.64 -7.50 -40.83
CA ILE A 160 -4.16 -6.16 -40.48
C ILE A 160 -4.82 -5.78 -39.15
N PRO A 161 -4.07 -5.52 -38.07
CA PRO A 161 -4.65 -5.00 -36.84
C PRO A 161 -5.06 -3.53 -37.02
N ALA A 162 -6.18 -3.14 -36.43
CA ALA A 162 -6.53 -1.72 -36.35
C ALA A 162 -5.52 -0.92 -35.49
N GLY A 163 -4.87 -1.56 -34.51
CA GLY A 163 -3.89 -0.92 -33.62
C GLY A 163 -4.57 0.04 -32.65
N VAL A 164 -5.54 -0.48 -31.88
CA VAL A 164 -6.38 0.31 -30.97
C VAL A 164 -6.50 -0.36 -29.60
N ASP A 165 -6.34 0.43 -28.54
CA ASP A 165 -6.65 -0.03 -27.18
C ASP A 165 -8.16 -0.07 -26.91
N ASN A 166 -8.92 0.82 -27.57
CA ASN A 166 -10.37 0.93 -27.46
C ASN A 166 -10.99 1.14 -28.84
N PHE A 167 -12.13 0.48 -29.10
CA PHE A 167 -12.85 0.61 -30.37
C PHE A 167 -13.27 2.05 -30.75
N ARG A 168 -13.41 2.97 -29.77
CA ARG A 168 -13.68 4.39 -30.05
C ARG A 168 -12.54 5.10 -30.77
N ASP A 169 -11.34 4.52 -30.75
CA ASP A 169 -10.13 5.06 -31.39
C ASP A 169 -9.99 4.52 -32.84
N PHE A 170 -10.88 3.61 -33.26
CA PHE A 170 -10.93 3.07 -34.62
C PHE A 170 -11.04 4.16 -35.72
N PRO A 171 -11.82 5.25 -35.55
CA PRO A 171 -11.86 6.34 -36.52
C PRO A 171 -10.47 6.94 -36.85
N ASP A 172 -9.62 7.09 -35.84
CA ASP A 172 -8.25 7.60 -35.99
C ASP A 172 -7.32 6.54 -36.60
N ALA A 173 -7.57 5.25 -36.31
CA ALA A 173 -6.83 4.14 -36.89
C ALA A 173 -7.06 4.01 -38.40
N VAL A 174 -8.30 4.21 -38.87
CA VAL A 174 -8.63 4.17 -40.31
C VAL A 174 -7.81 5.19 -41.10
N ALA A 175 -7.56 6.38 -40.54
CA ALA A 175 -6.73 7.40 -41.19
C ALA A 175 -5.26 6.99 -41.37
N ARG A 176 -4.79 5.96 -40.65
CA ARG A 176 -3.43 5.42 -40.72
C ARG A 176 -3.32 4.20 -41.64
N LEU A 177 -4.45 3.67 -42.11
CA LEU A 177 -4.45 2.52 -43.01
C LEU A 177 -3.83 2.89 -44.37
N PRO A 178 -3.12 1.95 -45.03
CA PRO A 178 -2.53 2.21 -46.34
C PRO A 178 -3.57 2.63 -47.38
N GLU A 179 -3.32 3.73 -48.09
CA GLU A 179 -4.22 4.27 -49.13
C GLU A 179 -4.62 3.24 -50.20
N ARG A 180 -3.72 2.29 -50.54
CA ARG A 180 -4.01 1.21 -51.50
C ARG A 180 -5.23 0.37 -51.12
N LEU A 181 -5.55 0.27 -49.82
CA LEU A 181 -6.69 -0.51 -49.34
C LEU A 181 -8.04 0.10 -49.75
N LYS A 182 -8.09 1.37 -50.16
CA LYS A 182 -9.34 2.02 -50.57
C LYS A 182 -9.96 1.40 -51.83
N ASP A 183 -9.12 0.86 -52.72
CA ASP A 183 -9.56 0.25 -53.99
C ASP A 183 -9.56 -1.29 -53.97
N GLU A 184 -8.97 -1.89 -52.93
CA GLU A 184 -8.82 -3.34 -52.75
C GLU A 184 -9.92 -3.91 -51.84
N PRO A 185 -10.29 -5.20 -51.96
CA PRO A 185 -11.28 -5.82 -51.07
C PRO A 185 -10.77 -5.88 -49.62
N VAL A 186 -11.53 -5.32 -48.69
CA VAL A 186 -11.26 -5.38 -47.25
C VAL A 186 -12.40 -6.10 -46.55
N VAL A 187 -12.11 -7.18 -45.83
CA VAL A 187 -13.08 -7.90 -44.99
C VAL A 187 -12.76 -7.62 -43.54
N MET A 188 -13.64 -6.90 -42.85
CA MET A 188 -13.50 -6.62 -41.43
C MET A 188 -14.11 -7.74 -40.59
N PHE A 189 -13.55 -7.97 -39.42
CA PHE A 189 -14.11 -8.89 -38.45
C PHE A 189 -13.91 -8.41 -37.01
N CYS A 190 -14.67 -9.00 -36.11
CA CYS A 190 -14.49 -8.96 -34.66
C CYS A 190 -15.14 -10.22 -34.06
N THR A 191 -15.11 -10.39 -32.74
CA THR A 191 -15.65 -11.58 -32.04
C THR A 191 -17.07 -11.92 -32.49
N GLY A 192 -17.98 -10.95 -32.43
CA GLY A 192 -19.41 -11.16 -32.68
C GLY A 192 -20.00 -10.38 -33.85
N GLY A 193 -19.24 -9.56 -34.55
CA GLY A 193 -19.71 -8.74 -35.69
C GLY A 193 -20.22 -7.33 -35.33
N ILE A 194 -20.61 -7.05 -34.08
CA ILE A 194 -21.22 -5.77 -33.68
C ILE A 194 -20.35 -4.53 -33.99
N ARG A 195 -19.01 -4.64 -33.89
CA ARG A 195 -18.10 -3.53 -34.21
C ARG A 195 -18.08 -3.24 -35.70
N CYS A 196 -18.12 -4.28 -36.53
CA CYS A 196 -18.10 -4.19 -37.99
C CYS A 196 -19.31 -3.44 -38.55
N GLU A 197 -20.46 -3.53 -37.87
CA GLU A 197 -21.68 -2.80 -38.22
C GLU A 197 -21.51 -1.27 -38.15
N LYS A 198 -20.58 -0.75 -37.33
CA LYS A 198 -20.20 0.67 -37.29
C LYS A 198 -18.93 0.98 -38.06
N ALA A 199 -17.94 0.08 -38.02
CA ALA A 199 -16.67 0.25 -38.71
C ALA A 199 -16.84 0.32 -40.23
N GLY A 200 -17.69 -0.53 -40.81
CA GLY A 200 -17.87 -0.59 -42.26
C GLY A 200 -18.42 0.69 -42.87
N PRO A 201 -19.55 1.21 -42.39
CA PRO A 201 -20.12 2.44 -42.93
C PRO A 201 -19.18 3.63 -42.74
N TYR A 202 -18.38 3.63 -41.67
CA TYR A 202 -17.34 4.63 -41.47
C TYR A 202 -16.18 4.49 -42.47
N MET A 203 -15.72 3.27 -42.77
CA MET A 203 -14.71 3.03 -43.80
C MET A 203 -15.21 3.44 -45.19
N GLU A 204 -16.47 3.18 -45.53
CA GLU A 204 -17.08 3.64 -46.78
C GLU A 204 -17.08 5.18 -46.85
N GLN A 205 -17.42 5.87 -45.76
CA GLN A 205 -17.34 7.34 -45.67
C GLN A 205 -15.89 7.85 -45.81
N ALA A 206 -14.91 7.09 -45.32
CA ALA A 206 -13.49 7.38 -45.46
C ALA A 206 -12.92 7.09 -46.87
N GLY A 207 -13.76 6.60 -47.79
CA GLY A 207 -13.42 6.42 -49.22
C GLY A 207 -13.04 5.00 -49.64
N PHE A 208 -13.25 4.00 -48.79
CA PHE A 208 -13.03 2.59 -49.15
C PHE A 208 -14.21 2.07 -49.98
N GLN A 209 -13.93 1.51 -51.15
CA GLN A 209 -14.96 1.14 -52.14
C GLN A 209 -15.46 -0.30 -52.00
N LYS A 210 -14.64 -1.20 -51.46
CA LYS A 210 -14.91 -2.66 -51.42
C LYS A 210 -14.80 -3.19 -49.99
N VAL A 211 -15.65 -2.68 -49.12
CA VAL A 211 -15.70 -3.05 -47.71
C VAL A 211 -16.73 -4.17 -47.52
N PHE A 212 -16.31 -5.23 -46.83
CA PHE A 212 -17.15 -6.35 -46.42
C PHE A 212 -16.97 -6.56 -44.92
N GLN A 213 -17.99 -7.11 -44.26
CA GLN A 213 -17.88 -7.57 -42.88
C GLN A 213 -18.17 -9.06 -42.79
N LEU A 214 -17.38 -9.78 -41.99
CA LEU A 214 -17.62 -11.20 -41.72
C LEU A 214 -18.95 -11.37 -40.99
N GLU A 215 -19.89 -12.04 -41.65
CA GLU A 215 -21.21 -12.28 -41.09
C GLU A 215 -21.09 -13.13 -39.83
N GLY A 216 -21.61 -12.62 -38.70
CA GLY A 216 -21.52 -13.31 -37.42
C GLY A 216 -20.14 -13.30 -36.75
N GLY A 217 -19.13 -12.67 -37.35
CA GLY A 217 -17.79 -12.55 -36.75
C GLY A 217 -17.07 -13.88 -36.55
N ILE A 218 -16.02 -13.86 -35.73
CA ILE A 218 -15.12 -15.02 -35.50
C ILE A 218 -15.90 -16.23 -34.96
N LEU A 219 -16.84 -16.01 -34.02
CA LEU A 219 -17.58 -17.13 -33.42
C LEU A 219 -18.43 -17.91 -34.43
N LYS A 220 -19.06 -17.23 -35.40
CA LYS A 220 -19.80 -17.90 -36.48
C LYS A 220 -18.86 -18.57 -37.48
N TYR A 221 -17.69 -17.99 -37.70
CA TYR A 221 -16.65 -18.62 -38.51
C TYR A 221 -16.15 -19.92 -37.89
N PHE A 222 -15.88 -19.94 -36.58
CA PHE A 222 -15.52 -21.17 -35.86
C PHE A 222 -16.62 -22.23 -35.94
N GLU A 223 -17.88 -21.84 -35.76
CA GLU A 223 -19.04 -22.74 -35.88
C GLU A 223 -19.13 -23.43 -37.26
N GLU A 224 -18.95 -22.67 -38.35
CA GLU A 224 -19.14 -23.18 -39.71
C GLU A 224 -17.86 -23.75 -40.36
N CYS A 225 -16.70 -23.21 -39.99
CA CYS A 225 -15.41 -23.43 -40.67
C CYS A 225 -14.31 -23.98 -39.75
N GLY A 226 -14.51 -24.04 -38.43
CA GLY A 226 -13.45 -24.37 -37.48
C GLY A 226 -12.34 -23.32 -37.45
N GLY A 227 -11.09 -23.77 -37.30
CA GLY A 227 -9.91 -22.91 -37.15
C GLY A 227 -9.15 -22.58 -38.44
N ASP A 228 -9.69 -22.92 -39.61
CA ASP A 228 -8.98 -22.72 -40.87
C ASP A 228 -8.63 -21.22 -41.08
N HIS A 229 -7.36 -20.94 -41.37
CA HIS A 229 -6.79 -19.59 -41.52
C HIS A 229 -6.81 -18.71 -40.26
N TYR A 230 -7.07 -19.26 -39.08
CA TYR A 230 -7.06 -18.55 -37.81
C TYR A 230 -5.96 -19.11 -36.90
N ASP A 231 -5.14 -18.24 -36.31
CA ASP A 231 -4.07 -18.59 -35.38
C ASP A 231 -4.47 -18.20 -33.95
N GLY A 232 -4.32 -19.12 -33.01
CA GLY A 232 -4.69 -18.96 -31.60
C GLY A 232 -6.19 -19.09 -31.29
N ASP A 233 -6.61 -18.45 -30.21
CA ASP A 233 -7.98 -18.53 -29.66
C ASP A 233 -8.76 -17.22 -29.88
N CYS A 234 -10.04 -17.21 -29.55
CA CYS A 234 -10.90 -16.04 -29.67
C CYS A 234 -11.28 -15.49 -28.30
N PHE A 235 -10.82 -14.27 -27.98
CA PHE A 235 -11.18 -13.58 -26.75
C PHE A 235 -12.70 -13.37 -26.61
N VAL A 236 -13.24 -13.66 -25.43
CA VAL A 236 -14.65 -13.47 -25.05
C VAL A 236 -14.79 -12.64 -23.77
N PHE A 237 -15.86 -11.86 -23.68
CA PHE A 237 -16.07 -10.84 -22.65
C PHE A 237 -16.72 -11.39 -21.36
N ASP A 238 -16.23 -12.54 -20.90
CA ASP A 238 -16.70 -13.23 -19.70
C ASP A 238 -15.58 -14.03 -19.03
N GLN A 239 -15.88 -14.77 -17.95
CA GLN A 239 -14.86 -15.47 -17.15
C GLN A 239 -14.06 -16.52 -17.92
N ARG A 240 -14.54 -16.98 -19.07
CA ARG A 240 -13.82 -17.95 -19.91
C ARG A 240 -12.58 -17.35 -20.55
N VAL A 241 -12.51 -16.02 -20.66
CA VAL A 241 -11.43 -15.22 -21.27
C VAL A 241 -11.24 -15.48 -22.77
N ALA A 242 -11.10 -16.73 -23.21
CA ALA A 242 -10.97 -17.11 -24.61
C ALA A 242 -11.58 -18.48 -24.90
N VAL A 243 -12.05 -18.66 -26.14
CA VAL A 243 -12.56 -19.94 -26.67
C VAL A 243 -11.77 -20.38 -27.89
N ASP A 244 -11.59 -21.69 -28.03
CA ASP A 244 -10.88 -22.31 -29.15
C ASP A 244 -11.76 -22.35 -30.42
N PRO A 245 -11.21 -22.78 -31.58
CA PRO A 245 -11.98 -22.93 -32.81
C PRO A 245 -13.13 -23.96 -32.77
N THR A 246 -13.25 -24.74 -31.70
CA THR A 246 -14.39 -25.64 -31.44
C THR A 246 -15.40 -25.05 -30.45
N LEU A 247 -15.24 -23.76 -30.11
CA LEU A 247 -16.06 -22.99 -29.17
C LEU A 247 -16.00 -23.52 -27.73
N GLN A 248 -14.92 -24.22 -27.36
CA GLN A 248 -14.65 -24.64 -25.99
C GLN A 248 -13.78 -23.62 -25.26
N GLU A 249 -13.98 -23.49 -23.95
CA GLU A 249 -13.17 -22.63 -23.09
C GLU A 249 -11.70 -23.11 -23.06
N THR A 250 -10.79 -22.15 -23.09
CA THR A 250 -9.33 -22.40 -23.06
C THR A 250 -8.76 -22.06 -21.69
N GLU A 251 -7.52 -22.46 -21.41
CA GLU A 251 -6.85 -22.19 -20.12
C GLU A 251 -6.34 -20.74 -19.98
N HIS A 252 -6.71 -19.84 -20.90
CA HIS A 252 -6.40 -18.42 -20.78
C HIS A 252 -7.04 -17.83 -19.53
N THR A 253 -6.29 -17.00 -18.81
CA THR A 253 -6.79 -16.29 -17.63
C THR A 253 -6.60 -14.79 -17.78
N GLN A 254 -7.23 -14.01 -16.91
CA GLN A 254 -7.03 -12.56 -16.87
C GLN A 254 -6.28 -12.16 -15.60
N CYS A 255 -5.18 -11.43 -15.75
CA CYS A 255 -4.40 -10.93 -14.62
C CYS A 255 -5.27 -10.01 -13.76
N TYR A 256 -5.42 -10.33 -12.47
CA TYR A 256 -6.21 -9.51 -11.55
C TYR A 256 -5.67 -8.07 -11.42
N VAL A 257 -4.34 -7.89 -11.49
CA VAL A 257 -3.69 -6.60 -11.25
C VAL A 257 -3.73 -5.69 -12.47
N CYS A 258 -3.31 -6.19 -13.63
CA CYS A 258 -3.20 -5.36 -14.85
C CYS A 258 -4.28 -5.61 -15.90
N GLN A 259 -5.17 -6.61 -15.70
CA GLN A 259 -6.24 -7.01 -16.63
C GLN A 259 -5.75 -7.59 -17.96
N GLU A 260 -4.44 -7.82 -18.11
CA GLU A 260 -3.85 -8.49 -19.27
C GLU A 260 -4.32 -9.94 -19.38
N VAL A 261 -4.48 -10.44 -20.61
CA VAL A 261 -4.73 -11.86 -20.84
C VAL A 261 -3.43 -12.63 -20.61
N VAL A 262 -3.50 -13.72 -19.86
CA VAL A 262 -2.34 -14.53 -19.50
C VAL A 262 -2.49 -15.90 -20.16
N SER A 263 -1.63 -16.16 -21.14
CA SER A 263 -1.59 -17.45 -21.84
C SER A 263 -1.21 -18.60 -20.89
N PRO A 264 -1.55 -19.85 -21.22
CA PRO A 264 -1.10 -21.02 -20.44
C PRO A 264 0.43 -21.13 -20.33
N GLU A 265 1.18 -20.62 -21.32
CA GLU A 265 2.64 -20.54 -21.29
C GLU A 265 3.11 -19.47 -20.28
N ASP A 266 2.53 -18.27 -20.31
CA ASP A 266 2.85 -17.19 -19.37
C ASP A 266 2.51 -17.56 -17.92
N GLN A 267 1.50 -18.40 -17.72
CA GLN A 267 1.14 -18.93 -16.40
C GLN A 267 2.23 -19.85 -15.81
N GLN A 268 3.15 -20.37 -16.62
CA GLN A 268 4.29 -21.16 -16.14
C GLN A 268 5.51 -20.31 -15.75
N SER A 269 5.45 -19.00 -15.99
CA SER A 269 6.53 -18.09 -15.64
C SER A 269 6.70 -17.95 -14.12
N GLU A 270 7.95 -17.85 -13.64
CA GLU A 270 8.25 -17.49 -12.24
C GLU A 270 7.71 -16.12 -11.83
N ARG A 271 7.35 -15.28 -12.82
CA ARG A 271 6.76 -13.96 -12.64
C ARG A 271 5.23 -13.99 -12.49
N TYR A 272 4.62 -15.15 -12.71
CA TYR A 272 3.18 -15.34 -12.55
C TYR A 272 2.87 -15.86 -11.15
N GLU A 273 2.04 -15.12 -10.42
CA GLU A 273 1.41 -15.57 -9.19
C GLU A 273 -0.06 -15.18 -9.27
N ALA A 274 -0.94 -16.18 -9.27
CA ALA A 274 -2.38 -15.98 -9.44
C ALA A 274 -2.93 -14.95 -8.44
N GLY A 275 -3.57 -13.91 -8.96
CA GLY A 275 -4.10 -12.80 -8.15
C GLY A 275 -3.07 -11.77 -7.67
N VAL A 276 -1.77 -11.97 -7.93
CA VAL A 276 -0.68 -11.10 -7.47
C VAL A 276 0.08 -10.45 -8.62
N SER A 277 0.49 -11.20 -9.64
CA SER A 277 1.19 -10.65 -10.81
C SER A 277 1.13 -11.58 -12.02
N CYS A 278 1.33 -11.02 -13.22
CA CYS A 278 1.66 -11.75 -14.43
C CYS A 278 3.02 -11.30 -14.98
N PRO A 279 3.60 -11.97 -15.99
CA PRO A 279 4.90 -11.59 -16.55
C PRO A 279 4.99 -10.14 -17.03
N ARG A 280 3.85 -9.54 -17.40
CA ARG A 280 3.76 -8.16 -17.86
C ARG A 280 3.81 -7.13 -16.72
N CYS A 281 3.15 -7.40 -15.60
CA CYS A 281 3.05 -6.47 -14.48
C CYS A 281 3.92 -6.84 -13.27
N TYR A 282 4.66 -7.94 -13.36
CA TYR A 282 5.61 -8.35 -12.35
C TYR A 282 6.65 -7.26 -12.12
N ARG A 283 6.98 -7.05 -10.85
CA ARG A 283 8.00 -6.11 -10.39
C ARG A 283 8.86 -6.80 -9.36
N GLU A 284 10.16 -6.53 -9.41
CA GLU A 284 11.09 -7.11 -8.44
C GLU A 284 10.73 -6.63 -7.02
N PRO A 285 10.85 -7.48 -5.98
CA PRO A 285 10.55 -7.10 -4.60
C PRO A 285 11.32 -5.85 -4.13
N ASP A 286 12.55 -5.67 -4.61
CA ASP A 286 13.39 -4.52 -4.29
C ASP A 286 12.86 -3.22 -4.90
N GLU A 287 12.30 -3.27 -6.11
CA GLU A 287 11.65 -2.10 -6.73
C GLU A 287 10.37 -1.72 -5.99
N ILE A 288 9.57 -2.72 -5.59
CA ILE A 288 8.36 -2.50 -4.80
C ILE A 288 8.72 -1.89 -3.44
N MET A 289 9.79 -2.37 -2.80
CA MET A 289 10.29 -1.82 -1.55
C MET A 289 10.79 -0.38 -1.76
N ALA A 290 11.57 -0.11 -2.79
CA ALA A 290 12.10 1.22 -3.08
C ALA A 290 10.99 2.26 -3.29
N ASP A 291 9.96 1.92 -4.07
CA ASP A 291 8.79 2.78 -4.26
C ASP A 291 8.04 3.02 -2.95
N ARG A 292 7.82 1.95 -2.16
CA ARG A 292 7.18 2.06 -0.84
C ARG A 292 7.96 2.99 0.08
N LEU A 293 9.28 2.87 0.12
CA LEU A 293 10.14 3.73 0.94
C LEU A 293 10.12 5.18 0.45
N LYS A 294 10.13 5.41 -0.86
CA LYS A 294 10.02 6.74 -1.45
C LYS A 294 8.70 7.42 -1.04
N ASP A 295 7.58 6.73 -1.20
CA ASP A 295 6.27 7.23 -0.82
C ASP A 295 6.16 7.46 0.69
N ARG A 296 6.67 6.51 1.50
CA ARG A 296 6.66 6.61 2.95
C ARG A 296 7.49 7.79 3.45
N ASN A 297 8.70 7.97 2.92
CA ASN A 297 9.55 9.09 3.28
C ASN A 297 8.96 10.43 2.79
N ALA A 298 8.30 10.46 1.63
CA ALA A 298 7.58 11.66 1.20
C ALA A 298 6.41 12.02 2.13
N GLN A 299 5.67 11.03 2.64
CA GLN A 299 4.63 11.26 3.66
C GLN A 299 5.22 11.73 4.99
N LEU A 300 6.32 11.12 5.43
CA LEU A 300 7.05 11.50 6.63
C LEU A 300 7.51 12.97 6.54
N GLN A 301 8.06 13.39 5.41
CA GLN A 301 8.49 14.78 5.20
C GLN A 301 7.34 15.79 5.36
N LYS A 302 6.13 15.45 4.91
CA LYS A 302 4.93 16.29 5.11
C LYS A 302 4.52 16.42 6.58
N ILE A 303 4.83 15.43 7.41
CA ILE A 303 4.50 15.43 8.85
C ILE A 303 5.50 16.26 9.66
N ILE A 304 6.77 16.24 9.26
CA ILE A 304 7.87 16.83 10.04
C ILE A 304 8.34 18.20 9.53
N SER A 305 7.70 18.71 8.47
CA SER A 305 7.99 20.03 7.88
C SER A 305 6.73 20.91 7.81
N PRO A 306 6.48 21.75 8.83
CA PRO A 306 7.26 21.90 10.06
C PRO A 306 6.98 20.77 11.06
N LEU A 307 7.86 20.63 12.05
CA LEU A 307 7.73 19.65 13.11
C LEU A 307 6.41 19.84 13.89
N PRO A 308 5.69 18.76 14.26
CA PRO A 308 4.33 18.88 14.82
C PRO A 308 4.21 19.63 16.15
N GLY A 309 5.29 19.69 16.93
CA GLY A 309 5.38 20.43 18.19
C GLY A 309 5.99 21.83 18.05
N SER A 310 6.60 22.15 16.91
CA SER A 310 7.23 23.47 16.66
C SER A 310 6.21 24.55 16.29
N GLN A 311 4.94 24.18 16.11
CA GLN A 311 3.83 25.12 15.98
C GLN A 311 3.02 25.20 17.29
N PRO A 312 2.49 26.38 17.68
CA PRO A 312 1.64 26.51 18.85
C PRO A 312 0.45 25.55 18.81
N TYR A 313 0.30 24.72 19.84
CA TYR A 313 -0.81 23.80 19.94
C TYR A 313 -1.37 23.69 21.35
N PHE A 314 -2.58 23.14 21.44
CA PHE A 314 -3.22 22.86 22.72
C PHE A 314 -2.73 21.53 23.29
N ASN A 315 -1.85 21.59 24.30
CA ASN A 315 -1.30 20.41 24.94
C ASN A 315 -2.09 20.05 26.21
N LYS A 316 -2.48 18.79 26.33
CA LYS A 316 -3.14 18.24 27.53
C LYS A 316 -2.24 17.21 28.17
N ARG A 317 -1.77 17.50 29.39
CA ARG A 317 -0.94 16.55 30.16
C ARG A 317 -1.73 15.97 31.32
N PRO A 318 -1.88 14.63 31.41
CA PRO A 318 -2.61 14.02 32.50
C PRO A 318 -1.83 14.09 33.81
N LEU A 319 -2.52 14.46 34.89
CA LEU A 319 -2.03 14.41 36.26
C LEU A 319 -2.83 13.35 37.02
N ASN A 320 -2.25 12.16 37.21
CA ASN A 320 -2.88 11.10 37.97
C ASN A 320 -2.41 11.18 39.42
N VAL A 321 -3.34 11.30 40.37
CA VAL A 321 -3.03 11.40 41.80
C VAL A 321 -2.63 10.03 42.35
N PRO A 322 -1.36 9.80 42.71
CA PRO A 322 -0.93 8.56 43.35
C PRO A 322 -1.49 8.45 44.77
N GLN A 323 -1.64 7.22 45.28
CA GLN A 323 -2.19 6.97 46.62
C GLN A 323 -1.45 7.71 47.75
N ARG A 324 -0.14 7.95 47.59
CA ARG A 324 0.68 8.65 48.60
C ARG A 324 0.31 10.13 48.79
N PHE A 325 -0.44 10.71 47.85
CA PHE A 325 -0.94 12.09 47.93
C PHE A 325 -2.44 12.14 48.29
N ASP A 326 -3.05 11.02 48.69
CA ASP A 326 -4.44 11.04 49.18
C ASP A 326 -4.57 11.98 50.39
N GLY A 327 -5.55 12.88 50.35
CA GLY A 327 -5.77 13.85 51.41
C GLY A 327 -4.93 15.14 51.30
N TYR A 328 -4.02 15.24 50.32
CA TYR A 328 -3.27 16.48 50.07
C TYR A 328 -4.19 17.53 49.47
N THR A 329 -3.83 18.81 49.60
CA THR A 329 -4.44 19.86 48.77
C THR A 329 -3.94 19.72 47.33
N LEU A 330 -4.75 20.15 46.36
CA LEU A 330 -4.39 20.12 44.94
C LEU A 330 -3.06 20.83 44.70
N LEU A 331 -2.85 21.99 45.33
CA LEU A 331 -1.61 22.75 45.25
C LEU A 331 -0.41 21.98 45.83
N ASN A 332 -0.55 21.36 47.00
CA ASN A 332 0.54 20.56 47.59
C ASN A 332 0.88 19.37 46.70
N PHE A 333 -0.13 18.68 46.19
CA PHE A 333 0.05 17.56 45.27
C PHE A 333 0.86 17.97 44.03
N VAL A 334 0.44 19.00 43.30
CA VAL A 334 1.13 19.38 42.06
C VAL A 334 2.53 19.96 42.31
N ALA A 335 2.72 20.72 43.40
CA ALA A 335 4.01 21.30 43.75
C ALA A 335 5.04 20.24 44.17
N GLU A 336 4.63 19.23 44.94
CA GLU A 336 5.54 18.14 45.35
C GLU A 336 5.76 17.10 44.25
N TRP A 337 4.76 16.87 43.40
CA TRP A 337 4.89 15.96 42.26
C TRP A 337 5.75 16.55 41.14
N HIS A 338 5.75 17.87 41.00
CA HIS A 338 6.52 18.62 40.01
C HIS A 338 7.29 19.80 40.64
N PRO A 339 8.34 19.51 41.46
CA PRO A 339 9.08 20.51 42.20
C PRO A 339 9.89 21.47 41.31
N GLN A 340 10.06 21.14 40.03
CA GLN A 340 10.74 21.99 39.05
C GLN A 340 9.89 23.18 38.57
N VAL A 341 8.60 23.21 38.89
CA VAL A 341 7.69 24.32 38.57
C VAL A 341 7.38 25.04 39.88
N ASP A 342 7.46 26.38 39.84
CA ASP A 342 7.26 27.19 41.04
C ASP A 342 5.85 27.00 41.63
N ARG A 343 5.77 27.02 42.96
CA ARG A 343 4.51 26.78 43.67
C ARG A 343 3.46 27.85 43.35
N ASP A 344 3.85 29.11 43.19
CA ASP A 344 2.93 30.19 42.84
C ASP A 344 2.49 30.08 41.38
N GLU A 345 3.35 29.55 40.50
CA GLU A 345 2.93 29.19 39.13
C GLU A 345 1.83 28.13 39.16
N TRP A 346 1.98 27.06 39.94
CA TRP A 346 0.93 26.05 40.09
C TRP A 346 -0.37 26.62 40.65
N ARG A 347 -0.30 27.49 41.65
CA ARG A 347 -1.46 28.19 42.19
C ARG A 347 -2.19 28.97 41.09
N ARG A 348 -1.45 29.77 40.32
CA ARG A 348 -1.99 30.53 39.18
C ARG A 348 -2.67 29.59 38.18
N LYS A 349 -2.06 28.46 37.83
CA LYS A 349 -2.65 27.48 36.88
C LYS A 349 -3.97 26.91 37.38
N ILE A 350 -4.07 26.62 38.67
CA ILE A 350 -5.30 26.13 39.30
C ILE A 350 -6.40 27.21 39.24
N GLU A 351 -6.07 28.44 39.67
CA GLU A 351 -6.99 29.57 39.74
C GLU A 351 -7.41 30.12 38.36
N SER A 352 -6.62 29.86 37.32
CA SER A 352 -6.92 30.25 35.93
C SER A 352 -7.61 29.15 35.11
N SER A 353 -8.00 28.02 35.73
CA SER A 353 -8.60 26.87 35.04
C SER A 353 -7.69 26.20 33.99
N GLU A 354 -6.37 26.36 34.10
CA GLU A 354 -5.40 25.54 33.36
C GLU A 354 -5.28 24.13 33.97
N ILE A 355 -5.70 23.94 35.21
CA ILE A 355 -5.90 22.62 35.83
C ILE A 355 -7.39 22.32 35.90
N VAL A 356 -7.84 21.27 35.21
CA VAL A 356 -9.25 20.86 35.18
C VAL A 356 -9.42 19.39 35.58
N PRO A 357 -10.59 18.97 36.08
CA PRO A 357 -10.89 17.55 36.27
C PRO A 357 -10.74 16.77 34.95
N GLY A 358 -10.06 15.64 34.98
CA GLY A 358 -9.83 14.77 33.82
C GLY A 358 -10.70 13.53 33.81
N GLU A 359 -11.05 13.03 32.63
CA GLU A 359 -11.80 11.79 32.51
C GLU A 359 -10.94 10.56 32.84
N ARG A 360 -11.50 9.61 33.61
CA ARG A 360 -10.86 8.30 33.83
C ARG A 360 -10.99 7.45 32.55
N HIS A 361 -9.87 7.21 31.85
CA HIS A 361 -9.83 6.21 30.79
C HIS A 361 -9.59 4.80 31.35
N GLY A 362 -10.59 3.92 31.20
CA GLY A 362 -10.50 2.50 31.51
C GLY A 362 -11.82 1.74 31.25
N ARG A 363 -11.74 0.48 30.80
CA ARG A 363 -12.88 -0.41 30.43
C ARG A 363 -13.92 -0.67 31.54
N ARG A 364 -13.74 -0.14 32.75
CA ARG A 364 -14.75 -0.22 33.82
C ARG A 364 -15.69 0.98 33.74
N ARG A 365 -16.67 0.90 32.84
CA ARG A 365 -17.95 1.62 32.96
C ARG A 365 -18.61 1.21 34.28
N ARG A 366 -18.38 1.96 35.36
CA ARG A 366 -19.32 2.21 36.48
C ARG A 366 -18.60 2.88 37.65
N LYS A 367 -18.73 4.20 37.75
CA LYS A 367 -19.28 4.94 38.90
C LYS A 367 -19.53 6.37 38.44
N LYS A 368 -20.60 6.98 38.96
CA LYS A 368 -21.08 8.35 38.68
C LYS A 368 -19.94 9.27 38.25
N SER A 369 -20.11 10.01 37.14
CA SER A 369 -19.29 11.20 36.89
C SER A 369 -19.21 11.97 38.21
N PRO A 370 -18.01 12.32 38.69
CA PRO A 370 -17.92 13.16 39.88
C PRO A 370 -18.83 14.38 39.69
N PRO A 371 -19.46 14.88 40.78
CA PRO A 371 -20.32 16.06 40.67
C PRO A 371 -19.57 17.16 39.92
N PRO A 372 -20.26 17.94 39.06
CA PRO A 372 -19.60 19.01 38.31
C PRO A 372 -18.93 19.95 39.30
N GLU A 373 -17.59 19.93 39.33
CA GLU A 373 -16.80 20.86 40.12
C GLU A 373 -16.86 22.21 39.42
N THR A 374 -17.07 23.28 40.19
CA THR A 374 -17.08 24.64 39.66
C THR A 374 -15.64 25.04 39.33
N LEU A 375 -15.40 25.55 38.13
CA LEU A 375 -14.12 26.12 37.73
C LEU A 375 -14.08 27.63 38.06
N PRO A 376 -12.91 28.18 38.43
CA PRO A 376 -11.62 27.50 38.63
C PRO A 376 -11.64 26.58 39.87
N LEU A 377 -10.79 25.54 39.86
CA LEU A 377 -10.61 24.70 41.04
C LEU A 377 -9.98 25.51 42.18
N SER A 378 -10.24 25.12 43.43
CA SER A 378 -9.54 25.70 44.58
C SER A 378 -8.16 25.06 44.77
N PRO A 379 -7.08 25.84 45.01
CA PRO A 379 -5.78 25.31 45.42
C PRO A 379 -5.85 24.42 46.66
N ASP A 380 -6.81 24.67 47.55
CA ASP A 380 -7.05 23.95 48.80
C ASP A 380 -7.97 22.74 48.64
N ARG A 381 -8.46 22.48 47.41
CA ARG A 381 -9.27 21.29 47.09
C ARG A 381 -8.49 20.03 47.47
N VAL A 382 -9.06 19.22 48.36
CA VAL A 382 -8.44 17.94 48.76
C VAL A 382 -8.49 16.94 47.61
N VAL A 383 -7.34 16.40 47.21
CA VAL A 383 -7.24 15.36 46.20
C VAL A 383 -7.38 13.96 46.79
N ARG A 384 -7.89 13.03 46.00
CA ARG A 384 -8.03 11.62 46.37
C ARG A 384 -7.17 10.71 45.50
N GLY A 385 -6.64 9.65 46.07
CA GLY A 385 -5.89 8.62 45.35
C GLY A 385 -6.67 8.08 44.16
N GLY A 386 -6.03 8.09 42.98
CA GLY A 386 -6.63 7.67 41.71
C GLY A 386 -7.57 8.70 41.06
N GLU A 387 -7.67 9.93 41.59
CA GLU A 387 -8.20 11.06 40.82
C GLU A 387 -7.28 11.40 39.63
N ARG A 388 -7.87 12.04 38.62
CA ARG A 388 -7.13 12.50 37.44
C ARG A 388 -7.52 13.94 37.14
N PHE A 389 -6.52 14.77 36.88
CA PHE A 389 -6.65 16.11 36.34
C PHE A 389 -6.01 16.20 34.97
N GLU A 390 -6.38 17.21 34.18
CA GLU A 390 -5.66 17.62 32.98
C GLU A 390 -4.98 18.96 33.26
N ASN A 391 -3.67 19.00 32.99
CA ASN A 391 -2.93 20.24 32.88
C ASN A 391 -2.99 20.71 31.42
N LEU A 392 -3.73 21.79 31.21
CA LEU A 392 -3.99 22.42 29.92
C LEU A 392 -2.90 23.47 29.68
N LEU A 393 -2.13 23.26 28.61
CA LEU A 393 -1.04 24.15 28.22
C LEU A 393 -1.37 24.69 26.82
N PRO A 394 -2.23 25.73 26.73
CA PRO A 394 -2.55 26.35 25.45
C PRO A 394 -1.32 27.05 24.87
N GLY A 395 -1.18 27.05 23.54
CA GLY A 395 -0.05 27.68 22.86
C GLY A 395 1.30 27.05 23.17
N THR A 396 1.33 25.76 23.53
CA THR A 396 2.59 25.04 23.73
C THR A 396 3.38 25.04 22.42
N VAL A 397 4.63 25.46 22.50
CA VAL A 397 5.64 25.30 21.45
C VAL A 397 6.78 24.48 22.04
N GLU A 398 7.11 23.38 21.38
CA GLU A 398 8.21 22.50 21.78
C GLU A 398 9.52 22.97 21.14
N PRO A 399 10.67 22.74 21.79
CA PRO A 399 11.95 22.97 21.14
C PRO A 399 12.09 22.10 19.89
N ASP A 400 12.85 22.61 18.93
CA ASP A 400 13.19 21.85 17.73
C ASP A 400 14.05 20.62 18.08
N VAL A 401 13.89 19.62 17.24
CA VAL A 401 14.63 18.36 17.25
C VAL A 401 15.11 18.09 15.83
N SER A 402 16.05 17.15 15.66
CA SER A 402 16.42 16.75 14.30
C SER A 402 15.25 16.08 13.59
N ASN A 403 14.91 16.59 12.41
CA ASN A 403 13.87 16.08 11.52
C ASN A 403 14.43 15.22 10.38
N ALA A 404 15.72 14.87 10.41
CA ALA A 404 16.35 13.98 9.42
C ALA A 404 15.97 12.49 9.67
N ILE A 405 14.67 12.23 9.85
CA ILE A 405 14.12 10.90 10.07
C ILE A 405 13.94 10.22 8.71
N GLU A 406 14.39 8.98 8.61
CA GLU A 406 14.29 8.20 7.39
C GLU A 406 13.82 6.78 7.70
N VAL A 407 12.81 6.31 6.96
CA VAL A 407 12.43 4.90 6.93
C VAL A 407 13.31 4.21 5.89
N VAL A 408 14.09 3.23 6.33
CA VAL A 408 15.09 2.53 5.49
C VAL A 408 14.65 1.13 5.07
N PHE A 409 13.63 0.56 5.73
CA PHE A 409 13.09 -0.75 5.41
C PHE A 409 11.64 -0.89 5.93
N GLU A 410 10.75 -1.51 5.15
CA GLU A 410 9.35 -1.75 5.55
C GLU A 410 8.77 -3.02 4.89
N ASP A 411 8.52 -4.08 5.66
CA ASP A 411 7.85 -5.30 5.19
C ASP A 411 6.54 -5.58 5.98
N ASP A 412 6.05 -6.82 6.01
CA ASP A 412 4.83 -7.20 6.73
C ASP A 412 5.04 -7.35 8.26
N GLN A 413 6.30 -7.44 8.71
CA GLN A 413 6.70 -7.66 10.09
C GLN A 413 7.32 -6.41 10.72
N PHE A 414 8.18 -5.71 9.99
CA PHE A 414 9.09 -4.69 10.49
C PHE A 414 8.96 -3.35 9.78
N VAL A 415 9.26 -2.30 10.53
CA VAL A 415 9.62 -0.97 10.04
C VAL A 415 10.98 -0.64 10.66
N VAL A 416 11.94 -0.23 9.84
CA VAL A 416 13.28 0.16 10.31
C VAL A 416 13.53 1.61 9.98
N ILE A 417 14.05 2.33 10.96
CA ILE A 417 14.24 3.78 10.90
C ILE A 417 15.71 4.09 11.16
N ASN A 418 16.27 4.97 10.35
CA ASN A 418 17.47 5.71 10.70
C ASN A 418 17.06 6.89 11.58
N LYS A 419 17.19 6.72 12.90
CA LYS A 419 16.80 7.76 13.86
C LYS A 419 17.89 8.83 13.91
N PRO A 420 17.58 10.11 13.66
CA PRO A 420 18.54 11.17 13.85
C PRO A 420 18.70 11.50 15.34
N ALA A 421 19.67 12.35 15.66
CA ALA A 421 19.84 12.94 16.97
C ALA A 421 20.07 14.45 16.84
N PRO A 422 19.54 15.28 17.76
CA PRO A 422 18.71 14.92 18.90
C PRO A 422 17.24 14.62 18.50
N LEU A 423 16.67 13.50 18.95
CA LEU A 423 15.25 13.18 18.77
C LEU A 423 14.77 12.20 19.86
N PRO A 424 13.90 12.64 20.81
CA PRO A 424 13.32 11.77 21.83
C PRO A 424 12.38 10.73 21.24
N LEU A 425 12.41 9.49 21.76
CA LEU A 425 11.47 8.46 21.31
C LEU A 425 10.05 8.68 21.83
N HIS A 426 9.90 9.06 23.10
CA HIS A 426 8.61 9.21 23.78
C HIS A 426 8.45 10.59 24.40
N ALA A 427 7.20 10.98 24.64
CA ALA A 427 6.86 12.18 25.39
C ALA A 427 7.60 12.22 26.73
N SER A 428 8.40 13.26 26.94
CA SER A 428 9.24 13.44 28.12
C SER A 428 9.62 14.91 28.29
N GLY A 429 9.49 15.43 29.51
CA GLY A 429 9.85 16.80 29.84
C GLY A 429 9.17 17.83 28.92
N ARG A 430 9.98 18.57 28.16
CA ARG A 430 9.54 19.61 27.21
C ARG A 430 9.04 19.07 25.86
N PHE A 431 9.17 17.76 25.59
CA PHE A 431 8.77 17.15 24.32
C PHE A 431 7.53 16.28 24.48
N ASN A 432 6.60 16.38 23.53
CA ASN A 432 5.36 15.61 23.46
C ASN A 432 5.06 15.20 22.01
N ARG A 433 4.95 16.15 21.09
CA ARG A 433 4.74 15.95 19.66
C ARG A 433 6.04 15.89 18.86
N ASN A 434 7.09 16.59 19.28
CA ASN A 434 8.44 16.47 18.72
C ASN A 434 9.14 15.21 19.26
N THR A 435 8.48 14.07 19.08
CA THR A 435 8.94 12.76 19.50
C THR A 435 8.70 11.74 18.39
N LEU A 436 9.62 10.79 18.25
CA LEU A 436 9.51 9.78 17.21
C LEU A 436 8.20 8.99 17.31
N HIS A 437 7.77 8.64 18.52
CA HIS A 437 6.49 7.95 18.73
C HIS A 437 5.30 8.74 18.20
N TYR A 438 5.23 10.05 18.44
CA TYR A 438 4.12 10.86 17.93
C TYR A 438 4.15 10.96 16.40
N ILE A 439 5.33 11.18 15.82
CA ILE A 439 5.54 11.28 14.37
C ILE A 439 5.13 9.97 13.68
N LEU A 440 5.57 8.82 14.20
CA LEU A 440 5.22 7.51 13.66
C LEU A 440 3.75 7.15 13.85
N ASP A 441 3.15 7.57 14.96
CA ASP A 441 1.70 7.43 15.16
C ASP A 441 0.94 8.16 14.04
N GLN A 442 1.35 9.39 13.67
CA GLN A 442 0.72 10.11 12.56
C GLN A 442 0.98 9.44 11.20
N LEU A 443 2.20 8.95 10.97
CA LEU A 443 2.60 8.38 9.68
C LEU A 443 1.89 7.06 9.35
N TYR A 444 1.62 6.22 10.35
CA TYR A 444 1.12 4.87 10.14
C TYR A 444 -0.37 4.67 10.44
N ARG A 445 -1.12 5.71 10.85
CA ARG A 445 -2.56 5.55 11.19
C ARG A 445 -3.36 4.89 10.04
N PRO A 446 -4.29 3.97 10.36
CA PRO A 446 -4.70 3.49 11.70
C PRO A 446 -3.83 2.36 12.27
N GLU A 447 -2.74 1.98 11.60
CA GLU A 447 -1.75 1.06 12.16
C GLU A 447 -0.92 1.78 13.24
N HIS A 448 -0.42 1.00 14.22
CA HIS A 448 0.42 1.51 15.30
C HIS A 448 1.63 0.58 15.47
N PRO A 449 2.69 0.76 14.66
CA PRO A 449 3.93 0.02 14.82
C PRO A 449 4.48 0.14 16.24
N LEU A 450 4.98 -0.97 16.77
CA LEU A 450 5.41 -1.11 18.16
C LEU A 450 6.92 -0.92 18.25
N ILE A 451 7.35 0.08 19.00
CA ILE A 451 8.75 0.27 19.39
C ILE A 451 9.11 -0.87 20.36
N VAL A 452 10.04 -1.75 19.96
CA VAL A 452 10.45 -2.93 20.75
C VAL A 452 11.77 -2.73 21.50
N HIS A 453 12.53 -1.69 21.18
CA HIS A 453 13.74 -1.27 21.88
C HIS A 453 13.91 0.24 21.81
N ARG A 454 14.82 0.81 22.60
CA ARG A 454 14.95 2.27 22.74
C ARG A 454 16.38 2.73 22.51
N LEU A 455 16.51 3.89 21.87
CA LEU A 455 17.73 4.68 21.83
C LEU A 455 17.52 5.95 22.68
N ASP A 456 18.61 6.52 23.19
CA ASP A 456 18.55 7.81 23.88
C ASP A 456 18.26 8.94 22.87
N ALA A 457 17.78 10.08 23.36
CA ALA A 457 17.43 11.20 22.49
C ALA A 457 18.63 11.67 21.64
N ASN A 458 19.82 11.73 22.25
CA ASN A 458 21.05 12.19 21.60
C ASN A 458 21.79 11.07 20.84
N THR A 459 21.33 9.82 20.89
CA THR A 459 21.92 8.70 20.14
C THR A 459 21.22 8.58 18.79
N SER A 460 21.99 8.52 17.71
CA SER A 460 21.45 8.30 16.35
C SER A 460 21.50 6.81 15.97
N GLY A 461 20.86 6.45 14.86
CA GLY A 461 21.05 5.15 14.20
C GLY A 461 19.82 4.25 14.14
N VAL A 462 20.06 2.96 13.89
CA VAL A 462 19.04 1.96 13.56
C VAL A 462 18.05 1.73 14.71
N LEU A 463 16.77 1.90 14.40
CA LEU A 463 15.65 1.58 15.28
C LEU A 463 14.70 0.63 14.55
N VAL A 464 14.33 -0.47 15.22
CA VAL A 464 13.44 -1.50 14.65
C VAL A 464 12.11 -1.45 15.39
N LEU A 465 11.02 -1.44 14.61
CA LEU A 465 9.66 -1.50 15.08
C LEU A 465 8.97 -2.73 14.51
N CYS A 466 8.06 -3.32 15.27
CA CYS A 466 7.20 -4.40 14.79
C CYS A 466 5.85 -3.84 14.37
N ARG A 467 5.41 -4.10 13.13
CA ARG A 467 4.12 -3.60 12.63
C ARG A 467 2.91 -4.15 13.39
N LYS A 468 3.02 -5.38 13.89
CA LYS A 468 1.91 -6.12 14.52
C LYS A 468 2.28 -6.66 15.89
N ARG A 469 1.28 -6.76 16.76
CA ARG A 469 1.43 -7.26 18.15
C ARG A 469 1.93 -8.70 18.22
N ASN A 470 1.52 -9.56 17.28
CA ASN A 470 1.99 -10.96 17.24
C ASN A 470 3.49 -11.06 16.93
N VAL A 471 4.02 -10.20 16.05
CA VAL A 471 5.46 -10.10 15.78
C VAL A 471 6.20 -9.58 17.01
N ALA A 472 5.70 -8.50 17.62
CA ALA A 472 6.32 -7.93 18.83
C ALA A 472 6.41 -8.93 19.99
N LYS A 473 5.44 -9.84 20.15
CA LYS A 473 5.47 -10.90 21.17
C LYS A 473 6.65 -11.88 21.01
N VAL A 474 7.15 -12.07 19.79
CA VAL A 474 8.31 -12.93 19.50
C VAL A 474 9.62 -12.16 19.61
N VAL A 475 9.61 -10.90 19.18
CA VAL A 475 10.81 -10.06 19.09
C VAL A 475 11.19 -9.43 20.44
N GLN A 476 10.24 -8.91 21.23
CA GLN A 476 10.53 -8.25 22.52
C GLN A 476 11.31 -9.15 23.51
N PRO A 477 10.95 -10.44 23.71
CA PRO A 477 11.70 -11.31 24.62
C PRO A 477 13.16 -11.52 24.25
N GLN A 478 13.55 -11.33 22.98
CA GLN A 478 14.94 -11.45 22.55
C GLN A 478 15.82 -10.34 23.15
N PHE A 479 15.27 -9.14 23.34
CA PHE A 479 15.97 -8.04 24.02
C PHE A 479 16.15 -8.33 25.51
N GLU A 480 15.13 -8.88 26.16
CA GLU A 480 15.19 -9.27 27.58
C GLU A 480 16.18 -10.42 27.82
N LYS A 481 16.17 -11.41 26.93
CA LYS A 481 17.07 -12.58 26.94
C LYS A 481 18.47 -12.29 26.39
N ARG A 482 18.71 -11.08 25.87
CA ARG A 482 20.00 -10.64 25.30
C ARG A 482 20.48 -11.48 24.12
N THR A 483 19.56 -12.01 23.32
CA THR A 483 19.87 -12.76 22.08
C THR A 483 19.97 -11.85 20.85
N VAL A 484 19.65 -10.57 21.00
CA VAL A 484 19.80 -9.56 19.94
C VAL A 484 21.24 -9.07 19.89
N SER A 485 21.87 -9.16 18.72
CA SER A 485 23.19 -8.55 18.48
C SER A 485 23.02 -7.08 18.13
N LYS A 486 23.85 -6.22 18.73
CA LYS A 486 23.84 -4.77 18.48
C LYS A 486 25.27 -4.29 18.31
N THR A 487 25.50 -3.48 17.28
CA THR A 487 26.79 -2.87 17.01
C THR A 487 26.61 -1.36 16.92
N TYR A 488 27.45 -0.63 17.65
CA TYR A 488 27.48 0.82 17.67
C TYR A 488 28.81 1.34 17.13
N LEU A 489 28.80 2.58 16.68
CA LEU A 489 29.98 3.39 16.44
C LEU A 489 30.04 4.48 17.52
N ALA A 490 31.21 4.74 18.07
CA ALA A 490 31.43 5.83 19.02
C ALA A 490 32.73 6.57 18.68
N ARG A 491 32.71 7.91 18.72
CA ARG A 491 33.94 8.70 18.67
C ARG A 491 34.25 9.25 20.07
N VAL A 492 35.43 8.91 20.58
CA VAL A 492 35.84 9.20 21.95
C VAL A 492 37.06 10.11 21.99
N ILE A 493 37.21 10.84 23.10
CA ILE A 493 38.39 11.65 23.39
C ILE A 493 39.50 10.72 23.90
N GLY A 494 40.71 10.90 23.36
CA GLY A 494 41.88 10.10 23.73
C GLY A 494 42.09 8.88 22.83
N HIS A 495 43.26 8.27 22.97
CA HIS A 495 43.69 7.10 22.21
C HIS A 495 43.83 5.90 23.16
N PRO A 496 42.92 4.90 23.10
CA PRO A 496 43.11 3.65 23.80
C PRO A 496 44.42 2.99 23.38
N THR A 497 45.15 2.46 24.37
CA THR A 497 46.43 1.77 24.15
C THR A 497 46.25 0.51 23.31
N ASP A 498 45.25 -0.31 23.65
CA ASP A 498 44.95 -1.56 22.97
C ASP A 498 43.96 -1.37 21.83
N ASP A 499 44.09 -2.16 20.76
CA ASP A 499 43.16 -2.14 19.62
C ASP A 499 41.82 -2.82 19.93
N ALA A 500 41.75 -3.61 21.00
CA ALA A 500 40.51 -4.17 21.53
C ALA A 500 40.56 -4.22 23.06
N PHE A 501 39.45 -3.85 23.70
CA PHE A 501 39.33 -3.82 25.16
C PHE A 501 37.87 -3.99 25.58
N GLU A 502 37.64 -4.24 26.87
CA GLU A 502 36.29 -4.44 27.43
C GLU A 502 36.11 -3.69 28.76
N CYS A 503 34.85 -3.49 29.14
CA CYS A 503 34.48 -2.92 30.43
C CYS A 503 33.39 -3.77 31.08
N ASP A 504 33.71 -4.38 32.21
CA ASP A 504 32.81 -5.20 33.03
C ASP A 504 32.46 -4.50 34.36
N ALA A 505 32.17 -3.20 34.30
CA ALA A 505 31.82 -2.42 35.48
C ALA A 505 30.29 -2.42 35.72
N PRO A 506 29.79 -2.86 36.91
CA PRO A 506 28.36 -2.86 37.22
C PRO A 506 27.77 -1.44 37.32
N ILE A 507 26.50 -1.30 36.93
CA ILE A 507 25.81 0.00 36.85
C ILE A 507 24.68 0.08 37.86
N SER A 508 24.65 1.16 38.64
CA SER A 508 23.60 1.51 39.61
C SER A 508 22.17 1.25 39.11
N SER A 509 21.33 0.62 39.95
CA SER A 509 19.94 0.26 39.62
C SER A 509 18.97 1.44 39.67
N ARG A 510 19.35 2.56 40.29
CA ARG A 510 18.63 3.86 40.26
C ARG A 510 19.58 5.00 39.84
N PRO A 511 19.07 6.07 39.22
CA PRO A 511 19.88 7.27 39.01
C PRO A 511 20.24 7.94 40.35
N GLY A 512 21.43 8.54 40.43
CA GLY A 512 21.86 9.36 41.57
C GLY A 512 21.16 10.72 41.63
N GLU A 513 21.60 11.60 42.54
CA GLU A 513 21.00 12.93 42.73
C GLU A 513 21.05 13.81 41.47
N SER A 514 22.07 13.65 40.63
CA SER A 514 22.20 14.33 39.34
C SER A 514 21.29 13.76 38.23
N GLY A 515 20.53 12.69 38.52
CA GLY A 515 19.70 11.99 37.54
C GLY A 515 20.48 11.02 36.64
N LEU A 516 21.79 10.86 36.87
CA LEU A 516 22.69 10.03 36.08
C LEU A 516 22.91 8.64 36.68
N ARG A 517 23.28 7.70 35.81
CA ARG A 517 23.79 6.38 36.22
C ARG A 517 25.28 6.48 36.50
N LEU A 518 25.72 5.84 37.57
CA LEU A 518 27.12 5.71 37.96
C LEU A 518 27.49 4.23 38.13
N ILE A 519 28.80 3.96 38.16
CA ILE A 519 29.36 2.66 38.52
C ILE A 519 29.06 2.38 39.99
N ASP A 520 28.63 1.16 40.28
CA ASP A 520 28.27 0.70 41.61
C ASP A 520 28.76 -0.73 41.79
N GLU A 521 29.98 -0.89 42.30
CA GLU A 521 30.62 -2.20 42.47
C GLU A 521 29.94 -3.06 43.53
N ALA A 522 29.19 -2.46 44.46
CA ALA A 522 28.58 -3.17 45.58
C ALA A 522 27.22 -3.76 45.20
N ASP A 523 26.33 -2.92 44.66
CA ASP A 523 24.91 -3.25 44.43
C ASP A 523 24.46 -3.00 42.98
N GLY A 524 25.41 -2.72 42.08
CA GLY A 524 25.15 -2.45 40.67
C GLY A 524 24.65 -3.66 39.90
N LEU A 525 23.89 -3.38 38.84
CA LEU A 525 23.46 -4.39 37.88
C LEU A 525 24.61 -4.72 36.94
N THR A 526 24.90 -6.00 36.74
CA THR A 526 25.93 -6.45 35.80
C THR A 526 25.74 -5.81 34.42
N ALA A 527 26.83 -5.24 33.93
CA ALA A 527 26.96 -4.61 32.64
C ALA A 527 28.33 -4.95 32.06
N SER A 528 28.37 -5.20 30.75
CA SER A 528 29.54 -5.63 30.00
C SER A 528 29.45 -5.09 28.58
N THR A 529 30.54 -4.47 28.11
CA THR A 529 30.65 -3.85 26.78
C THR A 529 32.04 -4.13 26.21
N GLN A 530 32.09 -4.53 24.94
CA GLN A 530 33.33 -4.73 24.19
C GLN A 530 33.56 -3.58 23.21
N PHE A 531 34.83 -3.23 23.01
CA PHE A 531 35.28 -2.12 22.18
C PHE A 531 36.40 -2.59 21.25
N GLU A 532 36.34 -2.14 20.01
CA GLU A 532 37.34 -2.40 18.97
C GLU A 532 37.70 -1.07 18.31
N VAL A 533 38.99 -0.73 18.26
CA VAL A 533 39.49 0.48 17.62
C VAL A 533 39.40 0.32 16.11
N LEU A 534 38.61 1.17 15.45
CA LEU A 534 38.54 1.21 13.99
C LEU A 534 39.65 2.08 13.41
N HIS A 535 39.86 3.26 13.99
CA HIS A 535 41.01 4.12 13.68
C HIS A 535 41.18 5.21 14.74
N ARG A 536 42.44 5.60 14.96
CA ARG A 536 42.85 6.75 15.78
C ARG A 536 42.99 7.97 14.85
N CYS A 537 42.44 9.11 15.27
CA CYS A 537 42.43 10.35 14.51
C CYS A 537 43.56 11.29 14.95
N ASP A 538 44.04 12.14 14.04
CA ASP A 538 45.12 13.10 14.28
C ASP A 538 44.74 14.20 15.29
N ASP A 539 43.44 14.45 15.47
CA ASP A 539 42.93 15.42 16.44
C ASP A 539 42.88 14.87 17.89
N GLY A 540 43.49 13.72 18.14
CA GLY A 540 43.54 13.09 19.47
C GLY A 540 42.28 12.31 19.85
N SER A 541 41.33 12.14 18.92
CA SER A 541 40.14 11.28 19.11
C SER A 541 40.32 9.88 18.53
N THR A 542 39.42 8.96 18.88
CA THR A 542 39.40 7.58 18.34
C THR A 542 37.98 7.19 17.95
N VAL A 543 37.81 6.54 16.79
CA VAL A 543 36.55 5.91 16.39
C VAL A 543 36.57 4.44 16.77
N LEU A 544 35.56 4.02 17.53
CA LEU A 544 35.40 2.69 18.07
C LEU A 544 34.16 2.01 17.48
N LYS A 545 34.29 0.72 17.20
CA LYS A 545 33.16 -0.21 17.11
C LYS A 545 32.87 -0.71 18.52
N VAL A 546 31.59 -0.68 18.89
CA VAL A 546 31.14 -0.98 20.26
C VAL A 546 30.06 -2.04 20.26
N THR A 547 30.25 -3.09 21.04
CA THR A 547 29.33 -4.24 21.13
C THR A 547 28.88 -4.41 22.59
N PRO A 548 27.71 -3.89 22.99
CA PRO A 548 27.19 -4.08 24.33
C PRO A 548 26.61 -5.49 24.51
N LEU A 549 27.19 -6.28 25.41
CA LEU A 549 26.72 -7.63 25.77
C LEU A 549 25.51 -7.60 26.73
N THR A 550 25.21 -6.41 27.24
CA THR A 550 24.08 -6.12 28.14
C THR A 550 23.34 -4.87 27.64
N GLY A 551 22.35 -4.38 28.40
CA GLY A 551 21.47 -3.29 27.95
C GLY A 551 21.01 -2.40 29.09
N ARG A 552 21.94 -1.76 29.80
CA ARG A 552 21.62 -0.80 30.87
C ARG A 552 21.48 0.62 30.32
N THR A 553 20.73 1.46 31.03
CA THR A 553 20.61 2.89 30.71
C THR A 553 22.00 3.54 30.72
N ASN A 554 22.32 4.31 29.67
CA ASN A 554 23.61 4.99 29.49
C ASN A 554 24.86 4.09 29.50
N GLN A 555 24.73 2.76 29.34
CA GLN A 555 25.83 1.82 29.55
C GLN A 555 27.10 2.15 28.76
N ILE A 556 26.99 2.32 27.44
CA ILE A 556 28.15 2.59 26.57
C ILE A 556 28.84 3.90 26.99
N ARG A 557 28.05 4.94 27.23
CA ARG A 557 28.52 6.28 27.62
C ARG A 557 29.30 6.23 28.95
N LEU A 558 28.71 5.58 29.95
CA LEU A 558 29.30 5.45 31.28
C LEU A 558 30.54 4.56 31.30
N HIS A 559 30.53 3.43 30.59
CA HIS A 559 31.68 2.53 30.49
C HIS A 559 32.89 3.22 29.82
N LEU A 560 32.66 3.90 28.71
CA LEU A 560 33.72 4.66 28.02
C LEU A 560 34.27 5.80 28.89
N TRP A 561 33.40 6.55 29.57
CA TRP A 561 33.83 7.59 30.51
C TRP A 561 34.60 7.03 31.71
N HIS A 562 34.14 5.91 32.29
CA HIS A 562 34.82 5.24 33.41
C HIS A 562 36.23 4.75 33.03
N LEU A 563 36.42 4.33 31.78
CA LEU A 563 37.73 3.96 31.24
C LEU A 563 38.61 5.17 30.87
N GLY A 564 38.12 6.41 31.03
CA GLY A 564 38.84 7.64 30.69
C GLY A 564 38.72 8.08 29.23
N TYR A 565 37.79 7.50 28.45
CA TYR A 565 37.57 7.81 27.03
C TYR A 565 36.15 8.34 26.78
N PRO A 566 35.75 9.51 27.31
CA PRO A 566 34.40 10.05 27.11
C PRO A 566 34.04 10.20 25.63
N ILE A 567 32.76 9.98 25.33
CA ILE A 567 32.21 10.20 23.99
C ILE A 567 32.20 11.70 23.70
N MET A 568 32.66 12.07 22.51
CA MET A 568 32.61 13.46 22.05
C MET A 568 31.16 13.97 21.99
N GLY A 569 30.92 15.17 22.53
CA GLY A 569 29.59 15.78 22.56
C GLY A 569 28.61 15.16 23.58
N ASP A 570 29.07 14.33 24.52
CA ASP A 570 28.21 13.82 25.59
C ASP A 570 27.92 14.91 26.65
N PRO A 571 26.65 15.31 26.88
CA PRO A 571 26.32 16.35 27.86
C PRO A 571 26.32 15.88 29.33
N ALA A 572 26.42 14.57 29.57
CA ALA A 572 26.29 13.98 30.90
C ALA A 572 27.61 13.47 31.49
N TYR A 573 28.49 12.90 30.67
CA TYR A 573 29.75 12.30 31.10
C TYR A 573 30.91 13.06 30.47
N LEU A 574 31.44 14.04 31.21
CA LEU A 574 32.28 15.12 30.66
C LEU A 574 33.76 14.72 30.60
N SER A 575 34.52 15.44 29.76
CA SER A 575 35.94 15.16 29.49
C SER A 575 36.89 15.49 30.63
N ASP A 576 36.48 16.33 31.56
CA ASP A 576 37.23 16.69 32.77
C ASP A 576 37.10 15.67 33.91
N GLY A 577 36.35 14.59 33.69
CA GLY A 577 36.06 13.59 34.71
C GLY A 577 34.94 13.99 35.68
N GLU A 578 34.22 15.08 35.40
CA GLU A 578 33.00 15.47 36.11
C GLU A 578 31.74 14.95 35.41
N THR A 579 30.60 15.06 36.10
CA THR A 579 29.30 14.70 35.56
C THR A 579 28.45 15.94 35.30
N GLY A 580 27.89 16.03 34.10
CA GLY A 580 26.98 17.09 33.67
C GLY A 580 25.52 16.77 33.94
N ARG A 581 24.65 17.08 32.97
CA ARG A 581 23.20 16.83 33.04
C ARG A 581 22.74 16.00 31.85
N ASN A 582 21.85 15.03 32.06
CA ASN A 582 21.23 14.28 30.96
C ASN A 582 20.08 15.08 30.35
N PHE A 583 20.37 15.94 29.37
CA PHE A 583 19.36 16.67 28.63
C PHE A 583 19.44 16.37 27.12
N THR A 584 18.33 16.58 26.43
CA THR A 584 18.28 16.53 24.97
C THR A 584 18.97 17.77 24.41
N LEU A 585 20.03 17.56 23.64
CA LEU A 585 20.79 18.62 22.97
C LEU A 585 19.87 19.45 22.05
N GLY A 586 20.25 20.70 21.80
CA GLY A 586 19.70 21.52 20.72
C GLY A 586 20.20 21.05 19.37
N THR A 587 19.51 21.45 18.30
CA THR A 587 19.89 21.09 16.92
C THR A 587 21.20 21.73 16.47
N ASP A 588 21.60 22.83 17.11
CA ASP A 588 22.85 23.56 16.82
C ASP A 588 24.01 23.15 17.74
N ASP A 589 23.75 22.32 18.76
CA ASP A 589 24.80 21.80 19.65
C ASP A 589 25.66 20.76 18.91
N PRO A 590 26.96 20.64 19.23
CA PRO A 590 27.78 19.54 18.75
C PRO A 590 27.11 18.19 19.06
N PRO A 591 26.95 17.28 18.08
CA PRO A 591 26.23 16.03 18.30
C PRO A 591 27.04 15.10 19.21
N MET A 592 26.33 14.34 20.05
CA MET A 592 26.95 13.21 20.75
C MET A 592 27.34 12.15 19.71
N CYS A 593 28.64 11.87 19.58
CA CYS A 593 29.19 10.94 18.60
C CYS A 593 28.99 9.47 19.01
N LEU A 594 27.73 9.07 19.15
CA LEU A 594 27.30 7.69 19.40
C LEU A 594 26.17 7.32 18.41
N HIS A 595 26.37 6.22 17.69
CA HIS A 595 25.48 5.80 16.62
C HIS A 595 25.20 4.30 16.67
N ALA A 596 23.94 3.89 16.72
CA ALA A 596 23.52 2.50 16.60
C ALA A 596 23.63 2.06 15.13
N TRP A 597 24.69 1.36 14.78
CA TRP A 597 25.02 1.07 13.38
C TRP A 597 24.28 -0.16 12.83
N LYS A 598 24.28 -1.26 13.59
CA LYS A 598 23.67 -2.53 13.17
C LYS A 598 22.90 -3.20 14.29
N ILE A 599 21.87 -3.95 13.91
CA ILE A 599 21.10 -4.80 14.81
C ILE A 599 20.71 -6.09 14.10
N ALA A 600 20.87 -7.23 14.77
CA ALA A 600 20.45 -8.53 14.26
C ALA A 600 19.55 -9.25 15.28
N LEU A 601 18.44 -9.80 14.80
CA LEU A 601 17.41 -10.48 15.60
C LEU A 601 16.70 -11.55 14.77
N HIS A 602 16.02 -12.49 15.43
CA HIS A 602 15.18 -13.46 14.75
C HIS A 602 13.77 -12.92 14.53
N ASP A 603 13.20 -13.14 13.35
CA ASP A 603 11.83 -12.75 13.05
C ASP A 603 10.78 -13.73 13.63
N ARG A 604 9.50 -13.57 13.25
CA ARG A 604 8.43 -14.46 13.74
C ARG A 604 8.56 -15.90 13.21
N ASN A 605 9.24 -16.09 12.09
CA ASN A 605 9.46 -17.38 11.44
C ASN A 605 10.74 -18.06 11.95
N GLY A 606 11.55 -17.36 12.75
CA GLY A 606 12.82 -17.84 13.28
C GLY A 606 14.01 -17.53 12.38
N GLU A 607 13.83 -16.79 11.30
CA GLU A 607 14.90 -16.38 10.39
C GLU A 607 15.71 -15.25 10.99
N LEU A 608 17.04 -15.31 10.86
CA LEU A 608 17.92 -14.23 11.29
C LEU A 608 17.79 -13.05 10.32
N ARG A 609 17.46 -11.87 10.86
CA ARG A 609 17.35 -10.61 10.13
C ARG A 609 18.39 -9.64 10.66
N GLU A 610 19.23 -9.12 9.76
CA GLU A 610 20.17 -8.04 10.05
C GLU A 610 19.68 -6.73 9.41
N PHE A 611 19.69 -5.66 10.18
CA PHE A 611 19.38 -4.32 9.71
C PHE A 611 20.54 -3.38 10.05
N SER A 612 20.86 -2.49 9.12
CA SER A 612 21.90 -1.48 9.29
C SER A 612 21.46 -0.15 8.68
N VAL A 613 22.10 0.94 9.13
CA VAL A 613 21.93 2.28 8.57
C VAL A 613 23.30 2.85 8.21
N PRO A 614 23.38 3.85 7.31
CA PRO A 614 24.65 4.44 6.92
C PRO A 614 25.43 5.01 8.13
N PRO A 615 26.75 4.78 8.22
CA PRO A 615 27.56 5.39 9.27
C PRO A 615 27.58 6.92 9.15
N PRO A 616 27.60 7.66 10.27
CA PRO A 616 27.60 9.12 10.25
C PRO A 616 28.94 9.69 9.77
N ALA A 617 28.93 10.91 9.24
CA ALA A 617 30.13 11.55 8.70
C ALA A 617 31.32 11.60 9.69
N TRP A 618 31.05 11.78 10.98
CA TRP A 618 32.09 11.85 12.01
C TRP A 618 32.81 10.52 12.28
N SER A 619 32.32 9.38 11.79
CA SER A 619 32.94 8.06 11.99
C SER A 619 33.88 7.66 10.85
N ASN A 620 34.00 8.46 9.79
CA ASN A 620 34.91 8.20 8.69
C ASN A 620 36.28 8.83 8.97
N GLN A 621 37.35 8.25 8.41
CA GLN A 621 38.65 8.92 8.38
C GLN A 621 38.52 10.21 7.54
N PRO A 622 39.13 11.33 7.96
CA PRO A 622 39.30 12.46 7.05
C PRO A 622 40.04 11.95 5.81
N GLU A 623 39.48 12.15 4.62
CA GLU A 623 40.21 11.90 3.38
C GLU A 623 41.53 12.66 3.48
N ARG A 624 42.66 11.95 3.36
CA ARG A 624 43.94 12.62 3.14
C ARG A 624 43.78 13.41 1.85
N SER A 625 43.67 14.73 1.95
CA SER A 625 43.87 15.63 0.83
C SER A 625 45.24 15.29 0.24
N SER A 626 45.24 14.61 -0.90
CA SER A 626 46.44 14.39 -1.71
C SER A 626 46.92 15.76 -2.19
N GLU A 627 47.95 16.30 -1.53
CA GLU A 627 48.79 17.38 -2.07
C GLU A 627 49.58 16.89 -3.29
#